data_AF-A0A845QQ27-F1
#
_entry.id   AF-A0A845QQ27-F1
#
_cell.length_a   1.000
_cell.length_b   1.000
_cell.length_c   1.000
_cell.angle_alpha   90.00
_cell.angle_beta   90.00
_cell.angle_gamma   90.00
#
_symmetry.space_group_name_H-M   'P 1'
#
loop_
_entity.id
_entity.type
_entity.pdbx_description
1 polymer ?
#
loop_
_entity_poly.entity_id
_entity_poly.type
_entity_poly.pdbx_seq_one_letter_code
_entity_poly.pdbx_strand_id
1 'polypeptide(L)' 'MRGDEVVQELSVLNPYAYKLIKKLNDELKEQGFITIAGRVNRQYFQERLYGAGKGEV' A
#
# COMPACT_ATOMS: atom_id res chain seq x y z
N MET A 1 -2.92 4.23 -6.11
CA MET A 1 -3.41 4.97 -4.94
C MET A 1 -2.33 5.94 -4.50
N ARG A 2 -2.67 7.20 -4.24
CA ARG A 2 -1.78 8.25 -3.75
C ARG A 2 -1.67 8.20 -2.22
N GLY A 3 -0.62 8.82 -1.68
CA GLY A 3 -0.43 9.07 -0.25
C GLY A 3 -1.69 9.53 0.47
N ASP A 4 -2.33 10.57 -0.05
CA ASP A 4 -3.51 11.18 0.56
C ASP A 4 -4.74 10.26 0.57
N GLU A 5 -4.89 9.41 -0.47
CA GLU A 5 -5.96 8.42 -0.51
C GLU A 5 -5.77 7.34 0.57
N VAL A 6 -4.52 6.89 0.80
CA VAL A 6 -4.18 5.93 1.86
C VAL A 6 -4.44 6.50 3.25
N VAL A 7 -4.14 7.79 3.45
CA VAL A 7 -4.40 8.51 4.70
C VAL A 7 -5.89 8.53 5.01
N GLN A 8 -6.72 8.85 4.03
CA GLN A 8 -8.17 8.87 4.17
C GLN A 8 -8.73 7.47 4.41
N GLU A 9 -8.28 6.48 3.63
CA GLU A 9 -8.79 5.09 3.71
C GLU A 9 -8.45 4.43 5.06
N LEU A 10 -7.24 4.64 5.58
CA LEU A 10 -6.82 4.07 6.86
C LEU A 10 -7.11 4.97 8.07
N SER A 11 -7.55 6.21 7.85
CA SER A 11 -7.71 7.23 8.92
C SER A 11 -6.45 7.38 9.79
N VAL A 12 -5.26 7.35 9.17
CA VAL A 12 -3.96 7.45 9.84
C VAL A 12 -3.30 8.81 9.57
N LEU A 13 -2.29 9.16 10.36
CA LEU A 13 -1.52 10.38 10.11
C LEU A 13 -0.74 10.31 8.79
N ASN A 14 -0.63 11.44 8.09
CA ASN A 14 0.19 11.63 6.88
C ASN A 14 1.58 10.95 6.97
N PRO A 15 2.44 11.25 7.97
CA PRO A 15 3.77 10.64 8.05
C PRO A 15 3.73 9.10 8.18
N TYR A 16 2.65 8.55 8.72
CA TYR A 16 2.48 7.11 8.86
C TYR A 16 2.09 6.45 7.52
N ALA A 17 1.17 7.06 6.77
CA ALA A 17 0.79 6.57 5.44
C ALA A 17 1.97 6.57 4.46
N TYR A 18 2.78 7.63 4.43
CA TYR A 18 3.96 7.67 3.56
C TYR A 18 5.02 6.63 3.93
N LYS A 19 5.19 6.32 5.23
CA LYS A 19 6.05 5.21 5.69
C LYS A 19 5.52 3.86 5.22
N LEU A 20 4.20 3.65 5.31
CA LEU A 20 3.56 2.42 4.86
C LEU A 20 3.70 2.23 3.34
N ILE A 21 3.42 3.29 2.56
CA ILE A 21 3.59 3.27 1.09
C ILE A 21 5.02 2.97 0.70
N LYS A 22 6.00 3.57 1.40
CA LYS A 22 7.41 3.27 1.17
C LYS A 22 7.70 1.79 1.38
N LYS A 23 7.25 1.22 2.50
CA LYS A 23 7.42 -0.21 2.78
C LYS A 23 6.80 -1.11 1.69
N LEU A 24 5.58 -0.81 1.26
CA LEU A 24 4.91 -1.57 0.19
C LEU A 24 5.64 -1.45 -1.15
N ASN A 25 6.18 -0.27 -1.46
CA ASN A 25 6.97 -0.07 -2.67
C ASN A 25 8.32 -0.78 -2.61
N ASP A 26 8.95 -0.88 -1.43
CA ASP A 26 10.18 -1.65 -1.25
C ASP A 26 9.90 -3.15 -1.49
N GLU A 27 8.80 -3.69 -0.93
CA GLU A 27 8.37 -5.09 -1.16
C GLU A 27 8.09 -5.36 -2.66
N LEU A 28 7.40 -4.45 -3.34
CA LEU A 28 7.13 -4.55 -4.78
C LEU A 28 8.42 -4.48 -5.61
N LYS A 29 9.38 -3.66 -5.20
CA LYS A 29 10.68 -3.54 -5.87
C LYS A 29 11.50 -4.84 -5.73
N GLU A 30 11.45 -5.48 -4.57
CA GLU A 30 12.07 -6.80 -4.35
C GLU A 30 11.45 -7.89 -5.24
N GLN A 31 10.15 -7.79 -5.54
CA GLN A 31 9.46 -8.67 -6.47
C GLN A 31 9.72 -8.35 -7.96
N GLY A 32 10.50 -7.31 -8.25
CA GLY A 32 10.85 -6.89 -9.62
C GLY A 32 9.85 -5.93 -10.27
N PHE A 33 8.89 -5.38 -9.52
CA PHE A 33 7.96 -4.37 -10.04
C PHE A 33 8.57 -2.96 -10.00
N ILE A 34 8.10 -2.13 -10.91
CA ILE A 34 8.42 -0.69 -10.92
C ILE A 34 7.49 0.02 -9.94
N THR A 35 8.07 0.75 -8.99
CA THR A 35 7.33 1.50 -7.96
C THR A 35 7.59 3.00 -8.07
N ILE A 36 6.65 3.81 -7.58
CA ILE A 36 6.73 5.28 -7.62
C ILE A 36 6.56 5.81 -6.21
N ALA A 37 7.50 6.63 -5.75
CA ALA A 37 7.43 7.25 -4.42
C ALA A 37 6.11 8.04 -4.25
N GLY A 38 5.46 7.86 -3.09
CA GLY A 38 4.17 8.50 -2.79
C GLY A 38 2.95 7.86 -3.50
N ARG A 39 3.15 6.77 -4.25
CA ARG A 39 2.08 5.98 -4.86
C ARG A 39 2.28 4.50 -4.57
N VAL A 40 1.19 3.77 -4.47
CA VAL A 40 1.19 2.30 -4.38
C VAL A 40 0.11 1.72 -5.29
N ASN A 41 0.33 0.50 -5.80
CA ASN A 41 -0.71 -0.22 -6.51
C ASN A 41 -1.90 -0.48 -5.56
N ARG A 42 -3.11 -0.07 -5.97
CA ARG A 42 -4.32 -0.15 -5.12
C ARG A 42 -4.68 -1.60 -4.79
N GLN A 43 -4.58 -2.50 -5.78
CA GLN A 43 -4.87 -3.91 -5.59
C GLN A 43 -3.88 -4.54 -4.61
N TYR A 44 -2.58 -4.32 -4.81
CA TYR A 44 -1.55 -4.80 -3.89
C TYR A 44 -1.73 -4.27 -2.46
N PHE A 45 -2.05 -2.98 -2.32
CA PHE A 45 -2.36 -2.37 -1.02
C PHE A 45 -3.52 -3.08 -0.32
N GLN A 46 -4.63 -3.33 -1.02
CA GLN A 46 -5.81 -3.98 -0.46
C GLN A 46 -5.56 -5.45 -0.11
N GLU A 47 -4.90 -6.21 -1.00
CA GLU A 47 -4.52 -7.59 -0.77
C GLU A 47 -3.60 -7.72 0.45
N ARG A 48 -2.63 -6.80 0.60
CA ARG A 48 -1.64 -6.84 1.68
C ARG A 48 -2.19 -6.43 3.04
N LEU A 49 -3.12 -5.48 3.09
CA LEU A 49 -3.69 -4.95 4.34
C LEU A 49 -4.93 -5.69 4.81
N TYR A 50 -5.83 -6.03 3.89
CA TYR A 50 -7.13 -6.61 4.24
C TYR A 50 -7.24 -8.08 3.87
N GLY A 51 -6.23 -8.67 3.23
CA GLY A 51 -6.27 -10.07 2.79
C GLY A 51 -7.40 -10.36 1.80
N ALA A 52 -7.99 -9.32 1.19
CA ALA A 52 -9.15 -9.43 0.32
C ALA A 52 -8.77 -10.16 -0.97
N GLY A 53 -8.86 -11.48 -0.90
CA GLY A 53 -8.32 -12.45 -1.84
C GLY A 53 -8.19 -13.85 -1.23
N LYS A 54 -8.25 -14.01 0.11
CA LYS A 54 -8.51 -15.29 0.76
C LYS A 54 -9.85 -15.27 1.48
N GLY A 55 -10.91 -15.42 0.69
CA GLY A 55 -12.12 -16.07 1.16
C GLY A 55 -11.84 -17.56 1.36
N GLU A 56 -11.12 -17.89 2.42
CA GLU A 56 -11.03 -19.24 2.99
C GLU A 56 -10.87 -19.10 4.50
N VAL A 57 -12.00 -18.99 5.22
CA VAL A 57 -12.51 -19.94 6.23
C VAL A 57 -13.97 -19.61 6.55
#